data_AF-A0A2V9DJX5-F1
#
_entry.id   AF-A0A2V9DJX5-F1
#
_cell.length_a   1.000
_cell.length_b   1.000
_cell.length_c   1.000
_cell.angle_alpha   90.00
_cell.angle_beta   90.00
_cell.angle_gamma   90.00
#
_symmetry.space_group_name_H-M   'P 1'
#
loop_
_entity.id
_entity.type
_entity.pdbx_description
1 polymer ?
#
loop_
_entity_poly.entity_id
_entity_poly.type
_entity_poly.pdbx_seq_one_letter_code
_entity_poly.pdbx_strand_id
1 'polypeptide(L)'
;MKPCLTPMDVPSSSFKDLLYTLLLKVGVAASFAALLARWAVFRKVLFTEERDSDKKVKLMIFLTPPLAIGVMLRLVGHPYRFADLMLEGSFLLGLLGGRVVGPMGGSLVSLPAFFNHEWLSTPMAASAGLLGGLVRQAIPDKEEIWEFGPFLFLNIPRWLARLVKHARGSWKMLPLAACLTLELGRQALTHTLPARWLFSIDAHGPWLFALLLLATVMAVAVPIKIWNNTRTEMNLEQHQQLLLKARMAALTSQINPHFLFNTLNTVASLIRFDPDLARIVVIKLSNILRRLLSKDETFVPLRAELDFIDDYLDIEVVRFGRDKLQIHKRIDEHTLEAFVPSMLLQPIVENSLKHGLAPKLEGGQIHIRTSSQDGRLMIASMNACASSTAPISRWRLRATKGREL
;
A
#
# COMPACT_ATOMS: atom_id res chain seq x y z
N MET A 1 -18.54 -36.85 50.42
CA MET A 1 -19.46 -35.73 50.68
C MET A 1 -18.64 -34.48 50.95
N LYS A 2 -18.50 -33.57 49.97
CA LYS A 2 -17.91 -32.24 50.19
C LYS A 2 -19.06 -31.29 50.58
N PRO A 3 -18.90 -30.43 51.61
CA PRO A 3 -20.01 -29.64 52.11
C PRO A 3 -20.44 -28.56 51.11
N CYS A 4 -21.75 -28.32 51.09
CA CYS A 4 -22.42 -27.25 50.37
C CYS A 4 -21.81 -25.89 50.77
N LEU A 5 -21.17 -25.21 49.82
CA LEU A 5 -20.85 -23.79 49.94
C LEU A 5 -22.13 -22.98 49.73
N THR A 6 -22.58 -22.31 50.79
CA THR A 6 -23.63 -21.30 50.82
C THR A 6 -23.27 -20.10 49.93
N PRO A 7 -24.26 -19.40 49.35
CA PRO A 7 -24.02 -18.26 48.47
C PRO A 7 -23.91 -16.97 49.29
N MET A 8 -22.92 -16.81 50.16
CA MET A 8 -22.71 -15.56 50.91
C MET A 8 -21.24 -15.33 51.30
N ASP A 9 -20.30 -15.50 50.36
CA ASP A 9 -18.94 -14.97 50.47
C ASP A 9 -18.29 -14.89 49.07
N VAL A 10 -18.80 -14.00 48.21
CA VAL A 10 -17.99 -13.49 47.10
C VAL A 10 -17.32 -12.23 47.65
N PRO A 11 -16.01 -12.20 47.93
CA PRO A 11 -15.37 -10.98 48.39
C PRO A 11 -15.59 -9.93 47.32
N SER A 12 -16.15 -8.77 47.70
CA SER A 12 -16.25 -7.61 46.84
C SER A 12 -14.85 -7.35 46.27
N SER A 13 -14.69 -7.52 44.96
CA SER A 13 -13.41 -7.22 44.32
C SER A 13 -13.06 -5.77 44.66
N SER A 14 -11.89 -5.58 45.28
CA SER A 14 -11.42 -4.23 45.58
C SER A 14 -11.38 -3.45 44.26
N PHE A 15 -11.73 -2.17 44.29
CA PHE A 15 -11.67 -1.29 43.10
C PHE A 15 -10.36 -1.48 42.32
N LYS A 16 -9.24 -1.67 43.06
CA LYS A 16 -7.90 -1.94 42.51
C LYS A 16 -7.82 -3.27 41.75
N ASP A 17 -8.39 -4.34 42.28
CA ASP A 17 -8.36 -5.67 41.67
C ASP A 17 -9.15 -5.71 40.37
N LEU A 18 -10.31 -5.05 40.36
CA LEU A 18 -11.14 -4.92 39.17
C LEU A 18 -10.43 -4.08 38.09
N LEU A 19 -9.90 -2.92 38.47
CA LEU A 19 -9.16 -2.06 37.55
C LEU A 19 -7.96 -2.80 36.93
N TYR A 20 -7.20 -3.53 37.74
CA TYR A 20 -6.08 -4.35 37.28
C TYR A 20 -6.54 -5.42 36.28
N THR A 21 -7.63 -6.13 36.59
CA THR A 21 -8.22 -7.14 35.70
C THR A 21 -8.63 -6.54 34.35
N LEU A 22 -9.25 -5.36 34.35
CA LEU A 22 -9.70 -4.70 33.12
C LEU A 22 -8.53 -4.19 32.27
N LEU A 23 -7.50 -3.62 32.90
CA LEU A 23 -6.28 -3.18 32.23
C LEU A 23 -5.55 -4.36 31.59
N LEU A 24 -5.36 -5.46 32.33
CA LEU A 24 -4.77 -6.68 31.79
C LEU A 24 -5.60 -7.27 30.65
N LYS A 25 -6.93 -7.22 30.74
CA LYS A 25 -7.83 -7.73 29.67
C LYS A 25 -7.57 -7.02 28.35
N VAL A 26 -7.50 -5.69 28.36
CA VAL A 26 -7.14 -4.90 27.16
C VAL A 26 -5.72 -5.21 26.70
N GLY A 27 -4.77 -5.38 27.63
CA GLY A 27 -3.39 -5.76 27.33
C GLY A 27 -3.25 -7.13 26.66
N VAL A 28 -4.01 -8.13 27.10
CA VAL A 28 -4.05 -9.46 26.48
C VAL A 28 -4.65 -9.38 25.09
N ALA A 29 -5.75 -8.65 24.90
CA ALA A 29 -6.35 -8.45 23.59
C ALA A 29 -5.37 -7.80 22.60
N ALA A 30 -4.65 -6.77 23.04
CA ALA A 30 -3.63 -6.09 22.25
C ALA A 30 -2.46 -7.01 21.89
N SER A 31 -1.93 -7.74 22.88
CA SER A 31 -0.81 -8.67 22.70
C SER A 31 -1.18 -9.81 21.74
N PHE A 32 -2.39 -10.34 21.88
CA PHE A 32 -2.93 -11.36 20.99
C PHE A 32 -3.04 -10.85 19.55
N ALA A 33 -3.61 -9.66 19.34
CA ALA A 33 -3.73 -9.06 18.02
C ALA A 33 -2.37 -8.80 17.36
N ALA A 34 -1.41 -8.27 18.12
CA ALA A 34 -0.05 -8.01 17.66
C ALA A 34 0.69 -9.30 17.29
N LEU A 35 0.51 -10.39 18.05
CA LEU A 35 1.11 -11.68 17.76
C LEU A 35 0.56 -12.26 16.45
N LEU A 36 -0.76 -12.24 16.26
CA LEU A 36 -1.40 -12.72 15.03
C LEU A 36 -0.97 -11.89 13.80
N ALA A 37 -0.81 -10.57 13.96
CA ALA A 37 -0.37 -9.68 12.88
C ALA A 37 1.00 -10.06 12.31
N ARG A 38 1.86 -10.72 13.09
CA ARG A 38 3.19 -11.18 12.62
C ARG A 38 3.10 -12.34 11.62
N TRP A 39 2.01 -13.09 11.60
CA TRP A 39 1.86 -14.27 10.75
C TRP A 39 1.39 -13.86 9.35
N ALA A 40 2.22 -14.12 8.33
CA ALA A 40 1.92 -13.75 6.94
C ALA A 40 0.62 -14.40 6.41
N VAL A 41 0.37 -15.66 6.77
CA VAL A 41 -0.85 -16.39 6.37
C VAL A 41 -2.09 -15.72 6.98
N PHE A 42 -2.02 -15.31 8.25
CA PHE A 42 -3.10 -14.60 8.92
C PHE A 42 -3.39 -13.26 8.24
N ARG A 43 -2.37 -12.42 8.01
CA ARG A 43 -2.53 -11.14 7.30
C ARG A 43 -3.19 -11.31 5.94
N LYS A 44 -2.75 -12.31 5.15
CA LYS A 44 -3.32 -12.61 3.83
C LYS A 44 -4.81 -12.97 3.92
N VAL A 45 -5.18 -13.82 4.87
CA VAL A 45 -6.58 -14.22 5.09
C VAL A 45 -7.40 -13.03 5.59
N LEU A 46 -6.87 -12.23 6.51
CA LEU A 46 -7.56 -11.11 7.14
C LEU A 46 -7.86 -9.98 6.15
N PHE A 47 -6.94 -9.63 5.24
CA PHE A 47 -7.14 -8.52 4.31
C PHE A 47 -7.76 -8.92 2.97
N THR A 48 -8.12 -10.20 2.78
CA THR A 48 -8.92 -10.61 1.62
C THR A 48 -10.39 -10.19 1.83
N GLU A 49 -10.95 -9.37 0.94
CA GLU A 49 -12.33 -8.89 1.01
C GLU A 49 -13.38 -10.00 0.83
N GLU A 50 -13.20 -10.82 -0.20
CA GLU A 50 -14.03 -11.98 -0.49
C GLU A 50 -13.31 -13.27 -0.10
N ARG A 51 -13.83 -13.90 0.95
CA ARG A 51 -13.25 -15.13 1.50
C ARG A 51 -14.05 -16.32 1.03
N ASP A 52 -13.36 -17.19 0.31
CA ASP A 52 -13.80 -18.55 0.06
C ASP A 52 -13.89 -19.34 1.38
N SER A 53 -14.57 -20.49 1.35
CA SER A 53 -14.81 -21.38 2.48
C SER A 53 -13.50 -21.74 3.19
N ASP A 54 -12.44 -22.04 2.45
CA ASP A 54 -11.12 -22.34 3.01
C ASP A 54 -10.51 -21.18 3.81
N LYS A 55 -10.65 -19.95 3.30
CA LYS A 55 -10.13 -18.75 3.98
C LYS A 55 -10.93 -18.44 5.24
N LYS A 56 -12.25 -18.69 5.23
CA LYS A 56 -13.11 -18.58 6.42
C LYS A 56 -12.70 -19.59 7.50
N VAL A 57 -12.41 -20.84 7.12
CA VAL A 57 -11.92 -21.87 8.04
C VAL A 57 -10.56 -21.49 8.61
N LYS A 58 -9.62 -21.03 7.78
CA LYS A 58 -8.30 -20.55 8.26
C LYS A 58 -8.44 -19.41 9.27
N LEU A 59 -9.33 -18.45 9.03
CA LEU A 59 -9.58 -17.37 9.99
C LEU A 59 -10.08 -17.91 11.35
N MET A 60 -10.99 -18.88 11.33
CA MET A 60 -11.46 -19.55 12.56
C MET A 60 -10.32 -20.27 13.28
N ILE A 61 -9.47 -21.00 12.55
CA ILE A 61 -8.32 -21.72 13.14
C ILE A 61 -7.31 -20.76 13.77
N PHE A 62 -7.11 -19.56 13.22
CA PHE A 62 -6.20 -18.59 13.81
C PHE A 62 -6.76 -17.90 15.07
N LEU A 63 -8.06 -17.58 15.10
CA LEU A 63 -8.65 -16.83 16.21
C LEU A 63 -9.19 -17.74 17.34
N THR A 64 -9.82 -18.86 17.01
CA THR A 64 -10.60 -19.66 17.97
C THR A 64 -9.74 -20.33 19.04
N PRO A 65 -8.65 -21.07 18.72
CA PRO A 65 -7.89 -21.79 19.73
C PRO A 65 -7.25 -20.87 20.79
N PRO A 66 -6.57 -19.75 20.42
CA PRO A 66 -6.04 -18.84 21.43
C PRO A 66 -7.11 -18.22 22.33
N LEU A 67 -8.28 -17.88 21.78
CA LEU A 67 -9.40 -17.36 22.57
C LEU A 67 -9.95 -18.43 23.53
N ALA A 68 -10.08 -19.68 23.07
CA ALA A 68 -10.50 -20.80 23.90
C ALA A 68 -9.49 -21.10 25.03
N ILE A 69 -8.19 -20.96 24.76
CA ILE A 69 -7.14 -21.04 25.78
C ILE A 69 -7.32 -19.94 26.84
N GLY A 70 -7.69 -18.72 26.45
CA GLY A 70 -8.04 -17.65 27.38
C GLY A 70 -9.17 -18.02 28.34
N VAL A 71 -10.23 -18.66 27.80
CA VAL A 71 -11.35 -19.19 28.61
C VAL A 71 -10.87 -20.33 29.54
N MET A 72 -10.03 -21.24 29.05
CA MET A 72 -9.45 -22.30 29.89
C MET A 72 -8.61 -21.72 31.04
N LEU A 73 -7.76 -20.72 30.77
CA LEU A 73 -6.93 -20.10 31.80
C LEU A 73 -7.77 -19.48 32.93
N ARG A 74 -8.89 -18.83 32.57
CA ARG A 74 -9.88 -18.33 33.54
C ARG A 74 -10.40 -19.46 34.45
N LEU A 75 -10.67 -20.64 33.90
CA LEU A 75 -11.20 -21.78 34.67
C LEU A 75 -10.18 -22.41 35.62
N VAL A 76 -8.88 -22.30 35.31
CA VAL A 76 -7.80 -22.83 36.16
C VAL A 76 -7.61 -22.01 37.45
N GLY A 77 -7.98 -20.72 37.47
CA GLY A 77 -7.96 -19.96 38.73
C GLY A 77 -8.37 -18.48 38.64
N HIS A 78 -8.69 -17.92 39.81
CA HIS A 78 -9.08 -16.52 40.01
C HIS A 78 -8.15 -15.43 39.46
N PRO A 79 -6.80 -15.56 39.44
CA PRO A 79 -5.95 -14.48 38.93
C PRO A 79 -6.10 -14.27 37.43
N TYR A 80 -6.58 -15.25 36.67
CA TYR A 80 -6.62 -15.21 35.20
C TYR A 80 -7.96 -14.76 34.61
N ARG A 81 -8.84 -14.14 35.41
CA ARG A 81 -10.14 -13.61 34.94
C ARG A 81 -10.02 -12.64 33.77
N PHE A 82 -8.88 -11.97 33.64
CA PHE A 82 -8.57 -11.04 32.55
C PHE A 82 -8.36 -11.72 31.19
N ALA A 83 -8.02 -13.01 31.18
CA ALA A 83 -7.69 -13.75 29.95
C ALA A 83 -8.94 -14.09 29.12
N ASP A 84 -10.12 -13.99 29.73
CA ASP A 84 -11.38 -14.26 29.05
C ASP A 84 -11.78 -13.11 28.12
N LEU A 85 -11.56 -13.36 26.84
CA LEU A 85 -11.95 -12.54 25.70
C LEU A 85 -13.05 -13.23 24.87
N MET A 86 -13.82 -14.13 25.48
CA MET A 86 -14.82 -14.93 24.78
C MET A 86 -15.85 -14.05 24.06
N LEU A 87 -16.41 -13.06 24.74
CA LEU A 87 -17.45 -12.19 24.18
C LEU A 87 -16.88 -11.33 23.03
N GLU A 88 -15.79 -10.63 23.31
CA GLU A 88 -15.12 -9.71 22.37
C GLU A 88 -14.51 -10.45 21.19
N GLY A 89 -13.88 -11.59 21.45
CA GLY A 89 -13.28 -12.46 20.44
C GLY A 89 -14.31 -13.11 19.53
N SER A 90 -15.45 -13.54 20.06
CA SER A 90 -16.57 -14.05 19.25
C SER A 90 -17.17 -12.95 18.38
N PHE A 91 -17.37 -11.76 18.94
CA PHE A 91 -17.81 -10.59 18.18
C PHE A 91 -16.81 -10.21 17.07
N LEU A 92 -15.52 -10.17 17.36
CA LEU A 92 -14.46 -9.94 16.37
C LEU A 92 -14.45 -11.00 15.26
N LEU A 93 -14.60 -12.27 15.61
CA LEU A 93 -14.75 -13.37 14.65
C LEU A 93 -15.95 -13.14 13.72
N GLY A 94 -17.08 -12.67 14.24
CA GLY A 94 -18.24 -12.28 13.46
C GLY A 94 -18.00 -11.07 12.57
N LEU A 95 -17.44 -10.00 13.13
CA LEU A 95 -17.19 -8.74 12.43
C LEU A 95 -16.21 -8.94 11.27
N LEU A 96 -15.19 -9.78 11.45
CA LEU A 96 -14.18 -10.05 10.43
C LEU A 96 -14.55 -11.21 9.52
N GLY A 97 -15.24 -12.24 10.02
CA GLY A 97 -15.53 -13.51 9.35
C GLY A 97 -16.93 -13.61 8.75
N GLY A 98 -17.88 -12.78 9.16
CA GLY A 98 -19.27 -12.76 8.70
C GLY A 98 -20.20 -13.68 9.51
N ARG A 99 -21.46 -13.77 9.04
CA ARG A 99 -22.60 -14.39 9.75
C ARG A 99 -22.47 -15.87 10.07
N VAL A 100 -21.60 -16.62 9.39
CA VAL A 100 -21.39 -18.06 9.62
C VAL A 100 -20.19 -18.29 10.53
N VAL A 101 -19.08 -17.61 10.23
CA VAL A 101 -17.82 -17.73 10.98
C VAL A 101 -17.97 -17.25 12.42
N GLY A 102 -18.71 -16.16 12.64
CA GLY A 102 -18.94 -15.61 13.98
C GLY A 102 -19.59 -16.62 14.92
N PRO A 103 -20.80 -17.12 14.62
CA PRO A 103 -21.49 -18.08 15.48
C PRO A 103 -20.72 -19.39 15.66
N MET A 104 -20.18 -19.95 14.57
CA MET A 104 -19.41 -21.20 14.66
C MET A 104 -18.17 -21.04 15.52
N GLY A 105 -17.37 -20.00 15.25
CA GLY A 105 -16.18 -19.69 16.03
C GLY A 105 -16.51 -19.39 17.49
N GLY A 106 -17.55 -18.59 17.75
CA GLY A 106 -17.99 -18.29 19.12
C GLY A 106 -18.42 -19.52 19.90
N SER A 107 -19.19 -20.43 19.28
CA SER A 107 -19.52 -21.72 19.90
C SER A 107 -18.28 -22.53 20.24
N LEU A 108 -17.28 -22.58 19.35
CA LEU A 108 -16.02 -23.28 19.61
C LEU A 108 -15.19 -22.64 20.73
N VAL A 109 -15.10 -21.30 20.79
CA VAL A 109 -14.41 -20.58 21.87
C VAL A 109 -15.03 -20.89 23.23
N SER A 110 -16.35 -21.06 23.27
CA SER A 110 -17.11 -21.30 24.51
C SER A 110 -16.98 -22.71 25.11
N LEU A 111 -16.50 -23.69 24.34
CA LEU A 111 -16.52 -25.10 24.73
C LEU A 111 -15.92 -25.37 26.13
N PRO A 112 -14.77 -24.77 26.51
CA PRO A 112 -14.22 -25.00 27.85
C PRO A 112 -15.15 -24.55 28.97
N ALA A 113 -15.83 -23.41 28.79
CA ALA A 113 -16.81 -22.88 29.74
C ALA A 113 -18.04 -23.79 29.81
N PHE A 114 -18.52 -24.27 28.67
CA PHE A 114 -19.64 -25.20 28.58
C PHE A 114 -19.38 -26.50 29.35
N PHE A 115 -18.18 -27.09 29.20
CA PHE A 115 -17.78 -28.28 29.96
C PHE A 115 -17.61 -28.03 31.46
N ASN A 116 -17.41 -26.77 31.86
CA ASN A 116 -17.40 -26.35 33.27
C ASN A 116 -18.80 -25.94 33.79
N HIS A 117 -19.86 -26.42 33.15
CA HIS A 117 -21.27 -26.17 33.51
C HIS A 117 -21.76 -24.72 33.33
N GLU A 118 -21.05 -23.89 32.55
CA GLU A 118 -21.55 -22.57 32.13
C GLU A 118 -22.35 -22.71 30.83
N TRP A 119 -23.55 -23.29 30.91
CA TRP A 119 -24.37 -23.65 29.75
C TRP A 119 -24.76 -22.47 28.85
N LEU A 120 -24.85 -21.25 29.42
CA LEU A 120 -25.21 -20.05 28.67
C LEU A 120 -24.04 -19.39 27.95
N SER A 121 -22.82 -19.85 28.21
CA SER A 121 -21.63 -19.34 27.53
C SER A 121 -21.74 -19.54 26.00
N THR A 122 -22.08 -20.74 25.54
CA THR A 122 -22.22 -21.06 24.11
C THR A 122 -23.24 -20.22 23.36
N PRO A 123 -24.53 -20.14 23.78
CA PRO A 123 -25.50 -19.29 23.10
C PRO A 123 -25.10 -17.82 23.14
N MET A 124 -24.48 -17.35 24.23
CA MET A 124 -24.00 -15.98 24.34
C MET A 124 -22.89 -15.68 23.32
N ALA A 125 -21.85 -16.52 23.22
CA ALA A 125 -20.79 -16.31 22.22
C ALA A 125 -21.27 -16.50 20.78
N ALA A 126 -22.13 -17.48 20.53
CA ALA A 126 -22.74 -17.66 19.22
C ALA A 126 -23.52 -16.42 18.80
N SER A 127 -24.30 -15.83 19.71
CA SER A 127 -25.05 -14.59 19.46
C SER A 127 -24.15 -13.37 19.27
N ALA A 128 -23.06 -13.25 20.03
CA ALA A 128 -22.07 -12.19 19.86
C ALA A 128 -21.39 -12.28 18.49
N GLY A 129 -21.01 -13.48 18.06
CA GLY A 129 -20.48 -13.72 16.72
C GLY A 129 -21.51 -13.47 15.61
N LEU A 130 -22.78 -13.83 15.83
CA LEU A 130 -23.84 -13.51 14.88
C LEU A 130 -24.00 -12.00 14.74
N LEU A 131 -24.07 -11.27 15.86
CA LEU A 131 -24.21 -9.82 15.88
C LEU A 131 -23.04 -9.15 15.16
N GLY A 132 -21.79 -9.56 15.40
CA GLY A 132 -20.64 -9.07 14.64
C GLY A 132 -20.80 -9.30 13.13
N GLY A 133 -21.28 -10.47 12.72
CA GLY A 133 -21.55 -10.78 11.32
C GLY A 133 -22.72 -9.99 10.71
N LEU A 134 -23.75 -9.67 11.49
CA LEU A 134 -24.86 -8.81 11.08
C LEU A 134 -24.38 -7.36 10.91
N VAL A 135 -23.60 -6.84 11.86
CA VAL A 135 -22.96 -5.52 11.80
C VAL A 135 -22.14 -5.39 10.53
N ARG A 136 -21.30 -6.40 10.24
CA ARG A 136 -20.50 -6.44 9.01
C ARG A 136 -21.34 -6.31 7.74
N GLN A 137 -22.50 -6.96 7.68
CA GLN A 137 -23.37 -6.91 6.50
C GLN A 137 -24.18 -5.62 6.41
N ALA A 138 -24.44 -4.96 7.53
CA ALA A 138 -25.14 -3.68 7.56
C ALA A 138 -24.27 -2.54 7.02
N ILE A 139 -22.95 -2.61 7.21
CA ILE A 139 -22.00 -1.59 6.75
C ILE A 139 -21.86 -1.68 5.21
N PRO A 140 -22.19 -0.60 4.44
CA PRO A 140 -22.12 -0.60 2.98
C PRO A 140 -20.69 -0.77 2.44
N ASP A 141 -19.75 -0.07 3.06
CA ASP A 141 -18.33 -0.13 2.71
C ASP A 141 -17.55 -0.88 3.81
N LYS A 142 -17.03 -2.06 3.47
CA LYS A 142 -16.26 -2.89 4.40
C LYS A 142 -14.98 -2.20 4.88
N GLU A 143 -14.50 -1.16 4.19
CA GLU A 143 -13.37 -0.36 4.64
C GLU A 143 -13.66 0.40 5.94
N GLU A 144 -14.91 0.81 6.17
CA GLU A 144 -15.32 1.54 7.39
C GLU A 144 -15.11 0.71 8.66
N ILE A 145 -15.05 -0.62 8.57
CA ILE A 145 -14.74 -1.50 9.71
C ILE A 145 -13.36 -1.19 10.28
N TRP A 146 -12.40 -0.83 9.43
CA TRP A 146 -11.01 -0.55 9.84
C TRP A 146 -10.82 0.82 10.46
N GLU A 147 -11.75 1.74 10.23
CA GLU A 147 -11.77 3.04 10.91
C GLU A 147 -12.21 2.93 12.37
N PHE A 148 -12.79 1.80 12.76
CA PHE A 148 -13.12 1.54 14.15
C PHE A 148 -11.85 1.51 15.03
N GLY A 149 -11.78 2.41 16.00
CA GLY A 149 -10.59 2.57 16.82
C GLY A 149 -10.88 3.11 18.23
N PRO A 150 -9.90 2.95 19.15
CA PRO A 150 -10.03 3.25 20.57
C PRO A 150 -10.22 4.75 20.90
N PHE A 151 -10.13 5.64 19.91
CA PHE A 151 -10.29 7.09 20.08
C PHE A 151 -11.52 7.67 19.40
N LEU A 152 -12.41 6.84 18.85
CA LEU A 152 -13.72 7.30 18.34
C LEU A 152 -14.53 8.01 19.44
N PHE A 153 -14.21 7.77 20.71
CA PHE A 153 -14.87 8.38 21.87
C PHE A 153 -14.65 9.89 22.02
N LEU A 154 -13.55 10.45 21.49
CA LEU A 154 -13.28 11.90 21.59
C LEU A 154 -14.32 12.75 20.83
N ASN A 155 -15.02 12.15 19.87
CA ASN A 155 -16.05 12.81 19.07
C ASN A 155 -17.49 12.55 19.58
N ILE A 156 -17.67 11.81 20.69
CA ILE A 156 -19.00 11.47 21.26
C ILE A 156 -19.87 12.69 21.59
N PRO A 157 -19.40 13.76 22.27
CA PRO A 157 -20.29 14.85 22.67
C PRO A 157 -20.85 15.61 21.46
N ARG A 158 -20.04 15.82 20.41
CA ARG A 158 -20.48 16.43 19.14
C ARG A 158 -21.42 15.53 18.35
N TRP A 159 -21.48 14.24 18.67
CA TRP A 159 -22.31 13.25 18.00
C TRP A 159 -23.62 12.98 18.75
N LEU A 160 -23.65 12.95 20.09
CA LEU A 160 -24.90 12.91 20.86
C LEU A 160 -25.83 14.06 20.44
N ALA A 161 -25.23 15.25 20.23
CA ALA A 161 -25.92 16.42 19.70
C ALA A 161 -26.43 16.26 18.25
N ARG A 162 -25.78 15.41 17.43
CA ARG A 162 -26.19 15.11 16.04
C ARG A 162 -27.21 13.98 15.95
N LEU A 163 -27.14 12.97 16.82
CA LEU A 163 -28.11 11.88 16.93
C LEU A 163 -29.52 12.40 17.25
N VAL A 164 -29.60 13.39 18.14
CA VAL A 164 -30.86 14.05 18.50
C VAL A 164 -31.43 14.88 17.33
N LYS A 165 -30.59 15.28 16.35
CA LYS A 165 -30.99 16.18 15.26
C LYS A 165 -31.15 15.51 13.89
N HIS A 166 -30.44 14.42 13.59
CA HIS A 166 -30.50 13.75 12.28
C HIS A 166 -30.36 12.23 12.44
N ALA A 167 -31.39 11.47 12.05
CA ALA A 167 -31.43 10.01 12.05
C ALA A 167 -30.57 9.33 10.96
N ARG A 168 -29.63 10.04 10.33
CA ARG A 168 -28.62 9.44 9.45
C ARG A 168 -27.43 8.99 10.30
N GLY A 169 -27.61 7.85 10.96
CA GLY A 169 -26.57 7.22 11.76
C GLY A 169 -25.33 6.91 10.92
N SER A 170 -24.17 7.38 11.37
CA SER A 170 -22.87 6.99 10.82
C SER A 170 -22.62 5.50 11.09
N TRP A 171 -22.54 4.67 10.04
CA TRP A 171 -22.28 3.23 10.10
C TRP A 171 -21.06 2.86 10.97
N LYS A 172 -20.10 3.78 11.07
CA LYS A 172 -18.92 3.74 11.95
C LYS A 172 -19.21 3.45 13.45
N MET A 173 -20.40 3.78 13.94
CA MET A 173 -20.78 3.59 15.36
C MET A 173 -21.49 2.27 15.63
N LEU A 174 -21.85 1.52 14.58
CA LEU A 174 -22.61 0.27 14.69
C LEU A 174 -21.83 -0.82 15.45
N PRO A 175 -20.50 -1.01 15.24
CA PRO A 175 -19.71 -1.91 16.07
C PRO A 175 -19.65 -1.49 17.55
N LEU A 176 -19.55 -0.18 17.82
CA LEU A 176 -19.54 0.34 19.19
C LEU A 176 -20.86 0.04 19.91
N ALA A 177 -21.98 0.37 19.26
CA ALA A 177 -23.30 0.10 19.79
C ALA A 177 -23.50 -1.40 20.04
N ALA A 178 -23.08 -2.26 19.10
CA ALA A 178 -23.15 -3.70 19.25
C ALA A 178 -22.35 -4.20 20.48
N CYS A 179 -21.10 -3.75 20.67
CA CYS A 179 -20.30 -4.10 21.84
C CYS A 179 -20.98 -3.69 23.15
N LEU A 180 -21.52 -2.46 23.22
CA LEU A 180 -22.22 -1.99 24.41
C LEU A 180 -23.49 -2.81 24.66
N THR A 181 -24.30 -3.08 23.63
CA THR A 181 -25.53 -3.90 23.79
C THR A 181 -25.23 -5.31 24.25
N LEU A 182 -24.13 -5.91 23.77
CA LEU A 182 -23.70 -7.24 24.18
C LEU A 182 -23.27 -7.27 25.65
N GLU A 183 -22.49 -6.27 26.08
CA GLU A 183 -22.03 -6.19 27.47
C GLU A 183 -23.19 -5.91 28.43
N LEU A 184 -24.09 -4.97 28.08
CA LEU A 184 -25.30 -4.69 28.85
C LEU A 184 -26.20 -5.92 28.94
N GLY A 185 -26.40 -6.63 27.82
CA GLY A 185 -27.16 -7.87 27.78
C GLY A 185 -26.56 -8.97 28.65
N ARG A 186 -25.22 -9.09 28.66
CA ARG A 186 -24.50 -10.03 29.53
C ARG A 186 -24.78 -9.74 31.00
N GLN A 187 -24.63 -8.49 31.41
CA GLN A 187 -24.81 -8.05 32.80
C GLN A 187 -26.27 -8.24 33.24
N ALA A 188 -27.24 -7.85 32.42
CA ALA A 188 -28.65 -8.07 32.68
C ALA A 188 -28.97 -9.56 32.88
N LEU A 189 -28.42 -10.42 32.02
CA LEU A 189 -28.65 -11.86 32.10
C LEU A 189 -28.05 -12.46 33.37
N THR A 190 -26.83 -12.09 33.76
CA THR A 190 -26.21 -12.57 35.00
C THR A 190 -26.94 -12.09 36.25
N HIS A 191 -27.56 -10.91 36.24
CA HIS A 191 -28.38 -10.45 37.36
C HIS A 191 -29.69 -11.25 37.52
N THR A 192 -30.25 -11.75 36.42
CA THR A 192 -31.52 -12.51 36.43
C THR A 192 -31.34 -14.01 36.67
N LEU A 193 -30.14 -14.54 36.46
CA LEU A 193 -29.87 -15.98 36.41
C LEU A 193 -28.84 -16.40 37.48
N PRO A 194 -28.78 -17.70 37.84
CA PRO A 194 -27.78 -18.16 38.79
C PRO A 194 -26.36 -17.94 38.26
N ALA A 195 -25.49 -17.36 39.10
CA ALA A 195 -24.10 -17.01 38.79
C ALA A 195 -23.22 -18.17 38.27
N ARG A 196 -23.69 -19.43 38.36
CA ARG A 196 -23.01 -20.61 37.85
C ARG A 196 -23.15 -20.79 36.33
N TRP A 197 -24.13 -20.15 35.69
CA TRP A 197 -24.48 -20.45 34.29
C TRP A 197 -23.76 -19.56 33.27
N LEU A 198 -23.29 -18.38 33.68
CA LEU A 198 -22.62 -17.42 32.82
C LEU A 198 -21.59 -16.62 33.61
N PHE A 199 -20.37 -16.55 33.09
CA PHE A 199 -19.33 -15.70 33.66
C PHE A 199 -19.53 -14.22 33.28
N SER A 200 -19.65 -13.37 34.30
CA SER A 200 -19.50 -11.92 34.19
C SER A 200 -18.41 -11.41 35.12
N ILE A 201 -17.85 -10.26 34.76
CA ILE A 201 -17.04 -9.48 35.68
C ILE A 201 -18.02 -8.54 36.37
N ASP A 202 -18.24 -8.75 37.67
CA ASP A 202 -19.20 -7.98 38.44
C ASP A 202 -18.57 -6.63 38.84
N ALA A 203 -19.18 -5.56 38.35
CA ALA A 203 -18.76 -4.19 38.63
C ALA A 203 -19.77 -3.53 39.57
N HIS A 204 -19.37 -3.30 40.83
CA HIS A 204 -20.23 -2.68 41.83
C HIS A 204 -20.11 -1.16 41.75
N GLY A 205 -21.17 -0.49 41.31
CA GLY A 205 -21.24 0.97 41.22
C GLY A 205 -21.00 1.54 39.81
N PRO A 206 -21.47 2.77 39.55
CA PRO A 206 -21.59 3.31 38.20
C PRO A 206 -20.23 3.54 37.52
N TRP A 207 -19.20 3.91 38.28
CA TRP A 207 -17.86 4.15 37.73
C TRP A 207 -17.15 2.87 37.30
N LEU A 208 -17.21 1.82 38.14
CA LEU A 208 -16.63 0.54 37.79
C LEU A 208 -17.35 -0.10 36.60
N PHE A 209 -18.67 0.10 36.51
CA PHE A 209 -19.45 -0.32 35.35
C PHE A 209 -19.06 0.44 34.07
N ALA A 210 -18.85 1.76 34.15
CA ALA A 210 -18.36 2.54 33.03
C ALA A 210 -16.97 2.08 32.57
N LEU A 211 -16.07 1.74 33.51
CA LEU A 211 -14.76 1.18 33.20
C LEU A 211 -14.84 -0.20 32.55
N LEU A 212 -15.78 -1.05 32.98
CA LEU A 212 -16.05 -2.34 32.34
C LEU A 212 -16.47 -2.14 30.88
N LEU A 213 -17.46 -1.28 30.62
CA LEU A 213 -17.92 -0.97 29.25
C LEU A 213 -16.76 -0.44 28.39
N LEU A 214 -15.96 0.47 28.94
CA LEU A 214 -14.79 1.00 28.26
C LEU A 214 -13.80 -0.13 27.92
N ALA A 215 -13.49 -1.01 28.87
CA ALA A 215 -12.57 -2.13 28.66
C ALA A 215 -13.07 -3.10 27.58
N THR A 216 -14.37 -3.44 27.56
CA THR A 216 -14.97 -4.29 26.53
C THR A 216 -14.84 -3.66 25.14
N VAL A 217 -15.13 -2.36 25.00
CA VAL A 217 -14.99 -1.70 23.69
C VAL A 217 -13.51 -1.60 23.29
N MET A 218 -12.60 -1.31 24.23
CA MET A 218 -11.16 -1.27 23.97
C MET A 218 -10.59 -2.63 23.55
N ALA A 219 -11.06 -3.72 24.16
CA ALA A 219 -10.65 -5.08 23.82
C ALA A 219 -11.05 -5.49 22.39
N VAL A 220 -12.04 -4.83 21.78
CA VAL A 220 -12.40 -4.99 20.35
C VAL A 220 -11.68 -3.97 19.47
N ALA A 221 -11.63 -2.70 19.91
CA ALA A 221 -11.11 -1.59 19.11
C ALA A 221 -9.59 -1.63 18.92
N VAL A 222 -8.84 -2.04 19.95
CA VAL A 222 -7.38 -2.10 19.89
C VAL A 222 -6.91 -3.16 18.87
N PRO A 223 -7.40 -4.42 18.87
CA PRO A 223 -7.07 -5.38 17.82
C PRO A 223 -7.33 -4.90 16.39
N ILE A 224 -8.50 -4.31 16.15
CA ILE A 224 -8.86 -3.77 14.82
C ILE A 224 -7.89 -2.66 14.42
N LYS A 225 -7.54 -1.76 15.34
CA LYS A 225 -6.58 -0.68 15.07
C LYS A 225 -5.17 -1.19 14.81
N ILE A 226 -4.71 -2.20 15.55
CA ILE A 226 -3.40 -2.83 15.33
C ILE A 226 -3.36 -3.42 13.91
N TRP A 227 -4.36 -4.21 13.53
CA TRP A 227 -4.42 -4.81 12.20
C TRP A 227 -4.56 -3.77 11.08
N ASN A 228 -5.32 -2.70 11.30
CA ASN A 228 -5.43 -1.61 10.33
C ASN A 228 -4.06 -0.91 10.14
N ASN A 229 -3.35 -0.61 11.22
CA ASN A 229 -2.02 0.01 11.12
C ASN A 229 -1.05 -0.88 10.32
N THR A 230 -1.05 -2.20 10.57
CA THR A 230 -0.26 -3.16 9.79
C THR A 230 -0.68 -3.19 8.31
N ARG A 231 -1.98 -3.09 8.00
CA ARG A 231 -2.49 -2.98 6.62
C ARG A 231 -1.95 -1.73 5.94
N THR A 232 -2.04 -0.58 6.61
CA THR A 232 -1.59 0.70 6.06
C THR A 232 -0.09 0.73 5.80
N GLU A 233 0.72 0.13 6.69
CA GLU A 233 2.16 0.01 6.53
C GLU A 233 2.51 -0.85 5.30
N MET A 234 1.86 -2.02 5.14
CA MET A 234 2.06 -2.88 3.98
C MET A 234 1.68 -2.20 2.66
N ASN A 235 0.56 -1.47 2.63
CA ASN A 235 0.13 -0.75 1.44
C ASN A 235 1.12 0.38 1.10
N LEU A 236 1.65 1.07 2.11
CA LEU A 236 2.63 2.13 1.93
C LEU A 236 3.92 1.59 1.31
N GLU A 237 4.44 0.47 1.82
CA GLU A 237 5.62 -0.21 1.25
C GLU A 237 5.39 -0.60 -0.22
N GLN A 238 4.22 -1.17 -0.53
CA GLN A 238 3.87 -1.55 -1.91
C GLN A 238 3.82 -0.34 -2.85
N HIS A 239 3.20 0.77 -2.42
CA HIS A 239 3.16 2.00 -3.20
C HIS A 239 4.55 2.59 -3.41
N GLN A 240 5.43 2.57 -2.40
CA GLN A 240 6.82 3.00 -2.54
C GLN A 240 7.59 2.14 -3.57
N GLN A 241 7.41 0.82 -3.54
CA GLN A 241 8.02 -0.07 -4.52
C GLN A 241 7.51 0.19 -5.94
N LEU A 242 6.20 0.40 -6.11
CA LEU A 242 5.61 0.72 -7.42
C LEU A 242 6.11 2.08 -7.94
N LEU A 243 6.20 3.09 -7.07
CA LEU A 243 6.78 4.39 -7.43
C LEU A 243 8.25 4.29 -7.82
N LEU A 244 9.05 3.52 -7.08
CA LEU A 244 10.44 3.28 -7.43
C LEU A 244 10.56 2.59 -8.79
N LYS A 245 9.76 1.55 -9.04
CA LYS A 245 9.72 0.86 -10.34
C LYS A 245 9.31 1.79 -11.48
N ALA A 246 8.30 2.64 -11.28
CA ALA A 246 7.86 3.62 -12.26
C ALA A 246 8.95 4.67 -12.54
N ARG A 247 9.63 5.16 -11.50
CA ARG A 247 10.78 6.07 -11.65
C ARG A 247 11.94 5.42 -12.40
N MET A 248 12.26 4.17 -12.07
CA MET A 248 13.30 3.41 -12.78
C MET A 248 12.92 3.21 -14.25
N ALA A 249 11.67 2.83 -14.55
CA ALA A 249 11.18 2.70 -15.92
C ALA A 249 11.24 4.03 -16.70
N ALA A 250 10.91 5.15 -16.04
CA ALA A 250 11.00 6.49 -16.64
C ALA A 250 12.45 6.97 -16.86
N LEU A 251 13.40 6.51 -16.04
CA LEU A 251 14.83 6.76 -16.23
C LEU A 251 15.37 5.89 -17.37
N THR A 252 15.04 4.60 -17.40
CA THR A 252 15.50 3.69 -18.46
C THR A 252 14.88 4.03 -19.81
N SER A 253 13.68 4.61 -19.87
CA SER A 253 13.06 5.06 -21.13
C SER A 253 13.78 6.24 -21.79
N GLN A 254 14.62 6.97 -21.06
CA GLN A 254 15.42 8.07 -21.62
C GLN A 254 16.65 7.58 -22.41
N ILE A 255 16.99 6.29 -22.31
CA ILE A 255 18.06 5.66 -23.08
C ILE A 255 17.43 4.67 -24.06
N ASN A 256 17.83 4.71 -25.33
CA ASN A 256 17.48 3.67 -26.29
C ASN A 256 18.30 2.40 -25.97
N PRO A 257 17.73 1.33 -25.37
CA PRO A 257 18.51 0.18 -24.92
C PRO A 257 19.23 -0.51 -26.08
N HIS A 258 18.64 -0.50 -27.28
CA HIS A 258 19.25 -1.05 -28.48
C HIS A 258 20.50 -0.26 -28.90
N PHE A 259 20.48 1.07 -28.80
CA PHE A 259 21.68 1.90 -29.03
C PHE A 259 22.80 1.50 -28.08
N LEU A 260 22.53 1.37 -26.78
CA LEU A 260 23.54 1.06 -25.78
C LEU A 260 24.18 -0.32 -26.01
N PHE A 261 23.36 -1.36 -26.20
CA PHE A 261 23.86 -2.72 -26.47
C PHE A 261 24.69 -2.78 -27.75
N ASN A 262 24.24 -2.12 -28.81
CA ASN A 262 24.96 -2.12 -30.08
C ASN A 262 26.31 -1.40 -29.97
N THR A 263 26.35 -0.25 -29.29
CA THR A 263 27.59 0.49 -29.07
C THR A 263 28.59 -0.34 -28.28
N LEU A 264 28.16 -1.03 -27.21
CA LEU A 264 29.04 -1.91 -26.43
C LEU A 264 29.59 -3.07 -27.27
N ASN A 265 28.77 -3.67 -28.13
CA ASN A 265 29.23 -4.73 -29.05
C ASN A 265 30.25 -4.20 -30.07
N THR A 266 30.02 -3.00 -30.62
CA THR A 266 30.98 -2.33 -31.50
C THR A 266 32.31 -2.09 -30.77
N VAL A 267 32.28 -1.57 -29.54
CA VAL A 267 33.48 -1.39 -28.71
C VAL A 267 34.20 -2.73 -28.47
N ALA A 268 33.48 -3.78 -28.10
CA ALA A 268 34.05 -5.11 -27.87
C ALA A 268 34.75 -5.68 -29.11
N SER A 269 34.22 -5.40 -30.30
CA SER A 269 34.88 -5.74 -31.56
C SER A 269 36.13 -4.89 -31.78
N LEU A 270 36.03 -3.56 -31.63
CA LEU A 270 37.12 -2.61 -31.87
C LEU A 270 38.32 -2.83 -30.95
N ILE A 271 38.14 -3.27 -29.71
CA ILE A 271 39.25 -3.57 -28.79
C ILE A 271 40.28 -4.52 -29.42
N ARG A 272 39.86 -5.44 -30.30
CA ARG A 272 40.75 -6.40 -30.97
C ARG A 272 41.37 -5.88 -32.27
N PHE A 273 40.72 -4.95 -32.97
CA PHE A 273 41.11 -4.53 -34.32
C PHE A 273 41.64 -3.09 -34.40
N ASP A 274 41.09 -2.19 -33.58
CA ASP A 274 41.47 -0.78 -33.49
C ASP A 274 41.19 -0.27 -32.05
N PRO A 275 42.12 -0.51 -31.11
CA PRO A 275 41.94 -0.15 -29.70
C PRO A 275 41.90 1.37 -29.46
N ASP A 276 42.48 2.17 -30.36
CA ASP A 276 42.44 3.62 -30.25
C ASP A 276 41.05 4.17 -30.61
N LEU A 277 40.45 3.66 -31.70
CA LEU A 277 39.06 3.97 -32.02
C LEU A 277 38.10 3.48 -30.93
N ALA A 278 38.32 2.30 -30.35
CA ALA A 278 37.54 1.79 -29.23
C ALA A 278 37.53 2.77 -28.05
N ARG A 279 38.69 3.34 -27.71
CA ARG A 279 38.85 4.32 -26.62
C ARG A 279 38.07 5.59 -26.88
N ILE A 280 38.09 6.09 -28.12
CA ILE A 280 37.31 7.27 -28.54
C ILE A 280 35.82 7.00 -28.37
N VAL A 281 35.33 5.85 -28.85
CA VAL A 281 33.90 5.48 -28.73
C VAL A 281 33.47 5.37 -27.27
N VAL A 282 34.31 4.82 -26.39
CA VAL A 282 34.03 4.76 -24.94
C VAL A 282 33.90 6.15 -24.32
N ILE A 283 34.79 7.09 -24.68
CA ILE A 283 34.72 8.48 -24.18
C ILE A 283 33.44 9.15 -24.66
N LYS A 284 33.09 9.03 -25.94
CA LYS A 284 31.85 9.57 -26.51
C LYS A 284 30.61 8.98 -25.85
N LEU A 285 30.61 7.66 -25.61
CA LEU A 285 29.52 6.99 -24.89
C LEU A 285 29.38 7.52 -23.45
N SER A 286 30.51 7.76 -22.76
CA SER A 286 30.52 8.37 -21.43
C SER A 286 29.94 9.79 -21.45
N ASN A 287 30.24 10.60 -22.46
CA ASN A 287 29.67 11.95 -22.63
C ASN A 287 28.14 11.90 -22.82
N ILE A 288 27.66 10.98 -23.68
CA ILE A 288 26.23 10.78 -23.92
C ILE A 288 25.52 10.39 -22.61
N LEU A 289 26.04 9.39 -21.89
CA LEU A 289 25.46 8.93 -20.63
C LEU A 289 25.48 10.04 -19.56
N ARG A 290 26.57 10.81 -19.47
CA ARG A 290 26.65 11.97 -18.57
C ARG A 290 25.57 12.99 -18.90
N ARG A 291 25.37 13.32 -20.18
CA ARG A 291 24.36 14.29 -20.61
C ARG A 291 22.94 13.81 -20.33
N LEU A 292 22.64 12.53 -20.55
CA LEU A 292 21.32 11.94 -20.26
C LEU A 292 21.01 11.87 -18.76
N LEU A 293 22.02 11.79 -17.89
CA LEU A 293 21.85 11.75 -16.43
C LEU A 293 21.84 13.15 -15.78
N SER A 294 22.33 14.18 -16.47
CA SER A 294 22.31 15.57 -16.00
C SER A 294 20.90 16.17 -16.14
N LYS A 295 20.16 16.30 -15.03
CA LYS A 295 18.74 16.68 -15.00
C LYS A 295 18.44 18.19 -14.89
N ASP A 296 19.44 19.06 -14.90
CA ASP A 296 19.26 20.41 -14.33
C ASP A 296 19.08 21.57 -15.33
N GLU A 297 19.09 21.33 -16.65
CA GLU A 297 18.96 22.42 -17.63
C GLU A 297 17.72 22.24 -18.52
N THR A 298 16.69 23.06 -18.30
CA THR A 298 15.47 23.09 -19.14
C THR A 298 15.77 23.60 -20.55
N PHE A 299 16.70 24.57 -20.67
CA PHE A 299 17.13 25.16 -21.93
C PHE A 299 18.65 25.24 -21.98
N VAL A 300 19.22 24.93 -23.15
CA VAL A 300 20.66 24.87 -23.39
C VAL A 300 20.97 25.54 -24.73
N PRO A 301 22.17 26.12 -24.92
CA PRO A 301 22.53 26.69 -26.21
C PRO A 301 22.59 25.58 -27.27
N LEU A 302 22.17 25.90 -28.50
CA LEU A 302 22.13 24.96 -29.62
C LEU A 302 23.47 24.26 -29.86
N ARG A 303 24.61 24.94 -29.61
CA ARG A 303 25.94 24.32 -29.66
C ARG A 303 26.05 23.07 -28.79
N ALA A 304 25.50 23.10 -27.57
CA ALA A 304 25.60 21.97 -26.64
C ALA A 304 24.72 20.79 -27.09
N GLU A 305 23.58 21.07 -27.74
CA GLU A 305 22.78 20.02 -28.39
C GLU A 305 23.52 19.44 -29.60
N LEU A 306 24.17 20.28 -30.42
CA LEU A 306 24.96 19.82 -31.56
C LEU A 306 26.17 18.97 -31.12
N ASP A 307 26.88 19.35 -30.07
CA ASP A 307 28.00 18.58 -29.50
C ASP A 307 27.55 17.19 -29.04
N PHE A 308 26.39 17.12 -28.38
CA PHE A 308 25.80 15.84 -27.97
C PHE A 308 25.41 14.98 -29.17
N ILE A 309 24.81 15.58 -30.20
CA ILE A 309 24.44 14.88 -31.44
C ILE A 309 25.67 14.41 -32.21
N ASP A 310 26.77 15.15 -32.16
CA ASP A 310 28.02 14.78 -32.79
C ASP A 310 28.63 13.54 -32.14
N ASP A 311 28.67 13.50 -30.81
CA ASP A 311 29.08 12.29 -30.08
C ASP A 311 28.17 11.10 -30.41
N TYR A 312 26.86 11.31 -30.51
CA TYR A 312 25.90 10.26 -30.88
C TYR A 312 26.12 9.73 -32.30
N LEU A 313 26.21 10.64 -33.28
CA LEU A 313 26.34 10.30 -34.69
C LEU A 313 27.71 9.68 -35.02
N ASP A 314 28.78 10.10 -34.35
CA ASP A 314 30.10 9.51 -34.54
C ASP A 314 30.12 8.03 -34.13
N ILE A 315 29.46 7.69 -33.02
CA ILE A 315 29.30 6.29 -32.60
C ILE A 315 28.50 5.50 -33.64
N GLU A 316 27.42 6.08 -34.16
CA GLU A 316 26.59 5.47 -35.19
C GLU A 316 27.34 5.23 -36.51
N VAL A 317 28.20 6.17 -36.92
CA VAL A 317 29.08 6.02 -38.10
C VAL A 317 30.09 4.90 -37.91
N VAL A 318 30.70 4.81 -36.72
CA VAL A 318 31.63 3.71 -36.41
C VAL A 318 30.89 2.36 -36.43
N ARG A 319 29.64 2.32 -35.96
CA ARG A 319 28.82 1.09 -35.99
C ARG A 319 28.45 0.65 -37.40
N PHE A 320 27.93 1.56 -38.23
CA PHE A 320 27.42 1.23 -39.56
C PHE A 320 28.49 1.20 -40.65
N GLY A 321 29.63 1.85 -40.39
CA GLY A 321 30.66 2.12 -41.39
C GLY A 321 30.37 3.41 -42.16
N ARG A 322 31.45 4.15 -42.47
CA ARG A 322 31.37 5.43 -43.20
C ARG A 322 30.74 5.31 -44.58
N ASP A 323 30.82 4.14 -45.20
CA ASP A 323 30.23 3.89 -46.52
C ASP A 323 28.71 3.79 -46.47
N LYS A 324 28.15 3.41 -45.32
CA LYS A 324 26.71 3.20 -45.14
C LYS A 324 25.98 4.36 -44.46
N LEU A 325 26.70 5.22 -43.73
CA LEU A 325 26.11 6.39 -43.07
C LEU A 325 26.96 7.63 -43.33
N GLN A 326 26.42 8.54 -44.13
CA GLN A 326 27.04 9.83 -44.41
C GLN A 326 26.31 10.96 -43.69
N ILE A 327 27.07 11.86 -43.07
CA ILE A 327 26.53 12.99 -42.30
C ILE A 327 26.96 14.28 -42.97
N HIS A 328 25.99 15.12 -43.30
CA HIS A 328 26.22 16.45 -43.84
C HIS A 328 25.62 17.50 -42.92
N LYS A 329 26.46 18.42 -42.43
CA LYS A 329 26.04 19.52 -41.56
C LYS A 329 26.19 20.85 -42.29
N ARG A 330 25.14 21.67 -42.30
CA ARG A 330 25.20 23.09 -42.69
C ARG A 330 24.64 23.92 -41.55
N ILE A 331 25.53 24.36 -40.67
CA ILE A 331 25.18 25.08 -39.45
C ILE A 331 25.46 26.56 -39.67
N ASP A 332 24.46 27.40 -39.41
CA ASP A 332 24.61 28.85 -39.37
C ASP A 332 25.18 29.27 -38.01
N GLU A 333 26.35 29.89 -37.99
CA GLU A 333 27.08 30.29 -36.77
C GLU A 333 26.21 31.18 -35.86
N HIS A 334 25.35 32.02 -36.44
CA HIS A 334 24.45 32.90 -35.69
C HIS A 334 23.36 32.15 -34.90
N THR A 335 23.19 30.85 -35.14
CA THR A 335 22.21 30.00 -34.46
C THR A 335 22.76 29.26 -33.24
N LEU A 336 24.08 29.18 -33.07
CA LEU A 336 24.72 28.35 -32.03
C LEU A 336 24.39 28.75 -30.59
N GLU A 337 24.23 30.05 -30.35
CA GLU A 337 23.90 30.63 -29.04
C GLU A 337 22.39 30.74 -28.79
N ALA A 338 21.56 30.26 -29.71
CA ALA A 338 20.12 30.20 -29.49
C ALA A 338 19.79 29.13 -28.43
N PHE A 339 19.04 29.51 -27.40
CA PHE A 339 18.58 28.57 -26.38
C PHE A 339 17.44 27.70 -26.92
N VAL A 340 17.60 26.39 -26.81
CA VAL A 340 16.62 25.38 -27.19
C VAL A 340 16.36 24.45 -26.00
N PRO A 341 15.19 23.80 -25.91
CA PRO A 341 14.97 22.74 -24.94
C PRO A 341 16.08 21.69 -25.00
N SER A 342 16.56 21.25 -23.84
CA SER A 342 17.55 20.18 -23.77
C SER A 342 17.01 18.88 -24.39
N MET A 343 17.87 18.13 -25.07
CA MET A 343 17.53 16.89 -25.79
C MET A 343 16.49 17.07 -26.90
N LEU A 344 16.41 18.26 -27.51
CA LEU A 344 15.52 18.54 -28.62
C LEU A 344 15.99 17.87 -29.92
N LEU A 345 17.29 17.86 -30.20
CA LEU A 345 17.79 17.31 -31.45
C LEU A 345 17.79 15.78 -31.47
N GLN A 346 17.92 15.14 -30.30
CA GLN A 346 18.02 13.69 -30.17
C GLN A 346 16.87 12.93 -30.86
N PRO A 347 15.58 13.16 -30.54
CA PRO A 347 14.49 12.43 -31.17
C PRO A 347 14.40 12.67 -32.68
N ILE A 348 14.81 13.86 -33.16
CA ILE A 348 14.80 14.21 -34.58
C ILE A 348 15.87 13.40 -35.33
N VAL A 349 17.08 13.34 -34.78
CA VAL A 349 18.20 12.59 -35.36
C VAL A 349 17.95 11.09 -35.27
N GLU A 350 17.46 10.59 -34.13
CA GLU A 350 17.10 9.17 -33.97
C GLU A 350 16.04 8.72 -34.99
N ASN A 351 15.00 9.52 -35.20
CA ASN A 351 13.99 9.22 -36.21
C ASN A 351 14.58 9.22 -37.62
N SER A 352 15.46 10.17 -37.91
CA SER A 352 16.14 10.27 -39.21
C SER A 352 17.03 9.04 -39.45
N LEU A 353 17.74 8.56 -38.44
CA LEU A 353 18.55 7.36 -38.51
C LEU A 353 17.71 6.08 -38.71
N LYS A 354 16.64 5.91 -37.91
CA LYS A 354 15.72 4.76 -38.01
C LYS A 354 15.09 4.65 -39.41
N HIS A 355 14.57 5.74 -39.96
CA HIS A 355 13.93 5.73 -41.27
C HIS A 355 14.93 5.84 -42.43
N GLY A 356 16.13 6.38 -42.19
CA GLY A 356 17.16 6.61 -43.20
C GLY A 356 17.95 5.35 -43.56
N LEU A 357 18.12 4.43 -42.60
CA LEU A 357 18.94 3.22 -42.77
C LEU A 357 18.12 1.91 -42.84
N ALA A 358 16.99 1.80 -42.13
CA ALA A 358 16.24 0.54 -42.06
C ALA A 358 15.75 -0.05 -43.41
N PRO A 359 15.46 0.74 -44.46
CA PRO A 359 14.98 0.18 -45.74
C PRO A 359 16.04 -0.06 -46.84
N LYS A 360 17.34 0.27 -46.66
CA LYS A 360 18.25 0.45 -47.82
C LYS A 360 19.55 -0.35 -47.75
N LEU A 361 19.78 -1.18 -48.78
CA LEU A 361 21.03 -1.93 -49.00
C LEU A 361 22.24 -1.04 -49.33
N GLU A 362 22.01 0.18 -49.84
CA GLU A 362 23.04 1.11 -50.33
C GLU A 362 23.47 2.19 -49.31
N GLY A 363 22.97 2.14 -48.07
CA GLY A 363 23.26 3.14 -47.04
C GLY A 363 22.30 4.33 -47.00
N GLY A 364 22.59 5.31 -46.14
CA GLY A 364 21.75 6.49 -45.88
C GLY A 364 22.56 7.76 -45.61
N GLN A 365 21.94 8.91 -45.90
CA GLN A 365 22.52 10.24 -45.64
C GLN A 365 21.64 11.03 -44.69
N ILE A 366 22.26 11.64 -43.67
CA ILE A 366 21.60 12.56 -42.74
C ILE A 366 22.10 13.98 -43.00
N HIS A 367 21.19 14.89 -43.32
CA HIS A 367 21.49 16.32 -43.52
C HIS A 367 20.95 17.12 -42.34
N ILE A 368 21.82 17.73 -41.53
CA ILE A 368 21.43 18.64 -40.45
C ILE A 368 21.65 20.07 -40.91
N ARG A 369 20.61 20.90 -40.88
CA ARG A 369 20.67 22.32 -41.25
C ARG A 369 20.09 23.21 -40.17
N THR A 370 20.79 24.28 -39.83
CA THR A 370 20.29 25.35 -38.98
C THR A 370 20.28 26.67 -39.78
N SER A 371 19.26 27.49 -39.57
CA SER A 371 19.21 28.85 -40.15
C SER A 371 18.32 29.75 -39.29
N SER A 372 18.64 31.03 -39.26
CA SER A 372 17.78 32.06 -38.67
C SER A 372 16.95 32.73 -39.77
N GLN A 373 15.61 32.66 -39.69
CA GLN A 373 14.70 33.35 -40.61
C GLN A 373 13.58 34.02 -39.81
N ASP A 374 13.31 35.30 -40.08
CA ASP A 374 12.24 36.08 -39.43
C ASP A 374 12.26 36.03 -37.88
N GLY A 375 13.48 36.02 -37.30
CA GLY A 375 13.67 35.89 -35.86
C GLY A 375 13.28 34.53 -35.28
N ARG A 376 13.21 33.48 -36.11
CA ARG A 376 12.95 32.09 -35.70
C ARG A 376 14.12 31.19 -36.06
N LEU A 377 14.39 30.23 -35.18
CA LEU A 377 15.40 29.19 -35.41
C LEU A 377 14.76 28.05 -36.21
N MET A 378 15.28 27.81 -37.40
CA MET A 378 14.87 26.71 -38.26
C MET A 378 15.87 25.58 -38.13
N ILE A 379 15.40 24.41 -37.70
CA ILE A 379 16.20 23.18 -37.61
C ILE A 379 15.55 22.16 -38.54
N ALA A 380 16.33 21.61 -39.47
CA ALA A 380 15.88 20.56 -40.36
C ALA A 380 16.85 19.37 -40.31
N SER A 381 16.29 18.18 -40.15
CA SER A 381 16.98 16.92 -40.43
C SER A 381 16.31 16.27 -41.63
N MET A 382 17.07 16.01 -42.69
CA MET A 382 16.54 15.43 -43.93
C MET A 382 17.30 14.15 -44.27
N ASN A 383 16.55 13.13 -44.68
CA ASN A 383 17.11 11.94 -45.30
C ASN A 383 17.10 12.15 -46.81
N ALA A 384 18.27 12.15 -47.45
CA ALA A 384 18.33 12.20 -48.91
C ALA A 384 17.93 10.82 -49.47
N CYS A 385 16.79 10.76 -50.15
CA CYS A 385 16.36 9.57 -50.87
C CYS A 385 16.82 9.66 -52.33
N ALA A 386 17.45 8.61 -52.86
CA ALA A 386 17.83 8.52 -54.28
C ALA A 386 16.60 8.38 -55.22
N SER A 387 15.40 8.20 -54.67
CA SER A 387 14.13 8.28 -55.40
C SER A 387 13.18 9.22 -54.67
N SER A 388 12.56 10.13 -55.44
CA SER A 388 11.76 11.25 -54.98
C SER A 388 10.63 10.88 -54.02
N THR A 389 10.25 11.84 -53.17
CA THR A 389 9.08 11.89 -52.26
C THR A 389 9.14 11.03 -50.99
N ALA A 390 9.79 11.53 -49.94
CA ALA A 390 9.60 11.09 -48.55
C ALA A 390 9.61 12.33 -47.60
N PRO A 391 8.89 12.29 -46.46
CA PRO A 391 8.37 13.48 -45.80
C PRO A 391 9.46 14.30 -45.10
N ILE A 392 9.42 15.61 -45.31
CA ILE A 392 10.27 16.59 -44.63
C ILE A 392 9.72 16.77 -43.22
N SER A 393 10.45 16.33 -42.19
CA SER A 393 10.16 16.71 -40.80
C SER A 393 10.65 18.15 -40.57
N ARG A 394 9.84 19.13 -40.99
CA ARG A 394 10.14 20.56 -40.86
C ARG A 394 9.63 21.08 -39.52
N TRP A 395 10.51 21.23 -38.55
CA TRP A 395 10.16 21.79 -37.25
C TRP A 395 10.46 23.30 -37.24
N ARG A 396 9.40 24.11 -37.07
CA ARG A 396 9.49 25.56 -36.89
C ARG A 396 9.45 25.87 -35.40
N LEU A 397 10.59 26.17 -34.81
CA LEU A 397 10.67 26.60 -33.41
C LEU A 397 10.85 28.12 -33.38
N ARG A 398 9.96 28.81 -32.67
CA ARG A 398 10.10 30.25 -32.42
C ARG A 398 11.01 30.43 -31.21
N ALA A 399 12.32 30.55 -31.45
CA ALA A 399 13.27 30.91 -30.41
C ALA A 399 13.18 32.41 -30.16
N THR A 400 12.61 32.81 -29.03
CA THR A 400 12.64 34.21 -28.56
C THR A 400 14.02 34.52 -28.00
N LYS A 401 14.65 35.58 -28.53
CA LYS A 401 15.87 36.15 -27.95
C LYS A 401 15.57 36.65 -26.54
N GLY A 402 16.20 36.03 -25.54
CA GLY A 402 16.51 36.68 -24.27
C GLY A 402 15.42 36.62 -23.20
N ARG A 403 15.91 36.44 -21.96
CA ARG A 403 15.22 36.55 -20.68
C ARG A 403 14.32 37.79 -20.61
N GLU A 404 13.07 37.57 -20.27
CA GLU A 404 12.40 38.41 -19.27
C GLU A 404 11.71 37.46 -18.28
N LEU A 405 12.33 37.41 -17.10
CA LEU A 405 11.88 36.95 -15.76
C LEU A 405 11.25 35.55 -15.61
#